data_AF-A0A0J7A8N9-F1
#
_entry.id   AF-A0A0J7A8N9-F1
#
_cell.length_a   1.000
_cell.length_b   1.000
_cell.length_c   1.000
_cell.angle_alpha   90.00
_cell.angle_beta   90.00
_cell.angle_gamma   90.00
#
_symmetry.space_group_name_H-M   'P 1'
#
loop_
_entity.id
_entity.type
_entity.pdbx_description
1 polymer ?
#
loop_
_entity_poly.entity_id
_entity_poly.type
_entity_poly.pdbx_seq_one_letter_code
_entity_poly.pdbx_strand_id
1 'polypeptide(L)'
;MKDADWTREARGRVPADLATGCYPDFDSAGVKAADCEGRVAHNRTLNKDTAASSRARAGAKTGDNFRRATAGATAEITRQWNDFRVELLAAYPGHGRGAQMVCALVHDDPAAACP
;
A
#
# COMPACT_ATOMS: atom_id res chain seq x y z
N MET A 1 10.26 24.56 -1.55
CA MET A 1 10.85 23.93 -0.35
C MET A 1 12.35 23.80 -0.60
N LYS A 2 13.20 24.28 0.30
CA LYS A 2 14.64 23.98 0.23
C LYS A 2 14.81 22.56 0.74
N ASP A 3 15.39 21.67 -0.08
CA ASP A 3 15.73 20.30 0.34
C ASP A 3 16.54 20.39 1.64
N ALA A 4 16.12 19.64 2.67
CA ALA A 4 16.81 19.60 3.95
C ALA A 4 18.24 19.05 3.77
N ASP A 5 19.20 19.53 4.56
CA ASP A 5 20.63 19.22 4.38
C ASP A 5 20.93 17.72 4.40
N TRP A 6 20.19 16.96 5.22
CA TRP A 6 20.30 15.50 5.27
C TRP A 6 19.96 14.81 3.94
N THR A 7 19.03 15.35 3.15
CA THR A 7 18.63 14.80 1.85
C THR A 7 19.77 14.92 0.83
N ARG A 8 20.55 16.01 0.91
CA ARG A 8 21.73 16.22 0.05
C ARG A 8 22.85 15.26 0.41
N GLU A 9 23.11 15.08 1.70
CA GLU A 9 24.12 14.14 2.20
C GLU A 9 23.77 12.69 1.81
N ALA A 10 22.52 12.28 2.02
CA ALA A 10 22.05 10.94 1.66
C ALA A 10 22.19 10.67 0.16
N ARG A 11 21.81 11.64 -0.70
CA ARG A 11 21.99 11.54 -2.16
C ARG A 11 23.45 11.34 -2.57
N GLY A 12 24.39 12.00 -1.89
CA GLY A 12 25.82 11.86 -2.16
C GLY A 12 26.40 10.47 -1.82
N ARG A 13 25.71 9.67 -1.00
CA ARG A 13 26.11 8.30 -0.63
C ARG A 13 25.56 7.24 -1.57
N VAL A 14 24.61 7.57 -2.43
CA VAL A 14 24.03 6.63 -3.40
C VAL A 14 24.99 6.51 -4.58
N PRO A 15 25.55 5.32 -4.88
CA PRO A 15 26.37 5.12 -6.07
C PRO A 15 25.59 5.55 -7.32
N ALA A 16 26.25 6.27 -8.22
CA ALA A 16 25.62 6.81 -9.42
C ALA A 16 25.02 5.71 -10.33
N ASP A 17 25.54 4.49 -10.22
CA ASP A 17 25.15 3.29 -10.97
C ASP A 17 24.24 2.34 -10.18
N LEU A 18 23.87 2.65 -8.93
CA LEU A 18 23.00 1.78 -8.12
C LEU A 18 21.62 1.57 -8.75
N ALA A 19 21.07 2.64 -9.34
CA ALA A 19 19.78 2.59 -10.04
C ALA A 19 20.02 2.36 -11.54
N THR A 20 20.02 1.09 -11.95
CA THR A 20 20.16 0.71 -13.37
C THR A 20 18.91 1.00 -14.20
N GLY A 21 17.76 1.30 -13.58
CA GLY A 21 16.51 1.69 -14.25
C GLY A 21 16.46 3.17 -14.61
N CYS A 22 15.89 3.51 -15.77
CA CYS A 22 15.74 4.88 -16.25
C CYS A 22 14.33 5.12 -16.82
N TYR A 23 13.66 6.20 -16.43
CA TYR A 23 12.36 6.58 -16.99
C TYR A 23 12.56 7.73 -17.99
N PRO A 24 12.62 7.50 -19.31
CA PRO A 24 12.78 8.56 -20.30
C PRO A 24 11.43 9.25 -20.56
N ASP A 25 10.84 9.79 -19.50
CA ASP A 25 9.62 10.58 -19.51
C ASP A 25 10.01 11.99 -19.04
N PHE A 26 10.26 12.88 -19.99
CA PHE A 26 10.69 14.24 -19.68
C PHE A 26 9.60 15.02 -18.92
N ASP A 27 8.32 14.74 -19.19
CA ASP A 27 7.21 15.44 -18.57
C ASP A 27 7.04 15.03 -17.10
N SER A 28 7.23 13.75 -16.77
CA SER A 28 7.07 13.23 -15.41
C SER A 28 8.36 13.21 -14.58
N ALA A 29 9.52 12.98 -15.22
CA ALA A 29 10.80 12.74 -14.55
C ALA A 29 11.91 13.71 -14.97
N GLY A 30 11.70 14.55 -16.00
CA GLY A 30 12.72 15.49 -16.49
C GLY A 30 13.90 14.82 -17.20
N VAL A 31 13.79 13.53 -17.53
CA VAL A 31 14.87 12.73 -18.12
C VAL A 31 14.59 12.51 -19.61
N LYS A 32 15.58 12.80 -20.48
CA LYS A 32 15.44 12.55 -21.93
C LYS A 32 15.84 11.11 -22.25
N ALA A 33 15.36 10.60 -23.38
CA ALA A 33 15.71 9.25 -23.85
C ALA A 33 17.23 9.03 -23.99
N ALA A 34 17.96 10.05 -24.46
CA ALA A 34 19.43 9.99 -24.57
C ALA A 34 20.13 9.83 -23.21
N ASP A 35 19.56 10.35 -22.14
CA ASP A 35 20.11 10.24 -20.78
C ASP A 35 19.91 8.84 -20.16
N CYS A 36 19.21 7.95 -20.88
CA CYS A 36 18.98 6.55 -20.50
C CYS A 36 19.85 5.55 -21.27
N GLU A 37 20.79 6.00 -22.11
CA GLU A 37 21.67 5.10 -22.86
C GLU A 37 22.47 4.20 -21.90
N GLY A 38 22.53 2.89 -22.20
CA GLY A 38 23.18 1.89 -21.34
C GLY A 38 22.41 1.50 -20.07
N ARG A 39 21.22 2.05 -19.83
CA ARG A 39 20.36 1.76 -18.66
C ARG A 39 19.11 0.97 -19.07
N VAL A 40 18.47 0.32 -18.11
CA VAL A 40 17.19 -0.37 -18.32
C VAL A 40 16.08 0.67 -18.42
N ALA A 41 15.59 0.95 -19.63
CA ALA A 41 14.53 1.92 -19.84
C ALA A 41 13.16 1.39 -19.38
N HIS A 42 12.42 2.22 -18.64
CA HIS A 42 11.06 2.00 -18.15
C HIS A 42 10.05 2.79 -19.00
N ASN A 43 10.12 2.64 -20.30
CA ASN A 43 9.24 3.29 -21.28
C ASN A 43 8.53 2.25 -22.15
N ARG A 44 7.76 1.37 -21.49
CA ARG A 44 7.04 0.25 -22.14
C ARG A 44 7.94 -0.91 -22.58
N THR A 45 9.24 -0.90 -22.24
CA THR A 45 10.17 -2.01 -22.52
C THR A 45 9.91 -3.22 -21.63
N LEU A 46 9.50 -3.02 -20.38
CA LEU A 46 9.08 -4.11 -19.50
C LEU A 46 7.57 -4.31 -19.60
N ASN A 47 7.11 -5.56 -19.55
CA ASN A 47 5.68 -5.88 -19.59
C ASN A 47 4.87 -5.08 -18.56
N LYS A 48 5.42 -4.85 -17.36
CA LYS A 48 4.79 -4.07 -16.27
C LYS A 48 4.54 -2.59 -16.63
N ASP A 49 5.28 -2.07 -17.60
CA ASP A 49 5.24 -0.67 -18.07
C ASP A 49 4.27 -0.51 -19.28
N THR A 50 3.58 -1.60 -19.67
CA THR A 50 2.56 -1.59 -20.72
C THR A 50 1.17 -1.81 -20.13
N ALA A 51 0.14 -1.24 -20.79
CA ALA A 51 -1.27 -1.55 -20.50
C ALA A 51 -1.61 -3.03 -20.75
N ALA A 52 -0.75 -3.75 -21.47
CA ALA A 52 -0.84 -5.19 -21.74
C ALA A 52 -0.29 -6.05 -20.59
N SER A 53 0.32 -5.47 -19.54
CA SER A 53 0.36 -6.18 -18.26
C SER A 53 -1.07 -6.35 -17.80
N SER A 54 -1.63 -7.52 -18.09
CA SER A 54 -2.88 -7.94 -17.51
C SER A 54 -2.65 -8.04 -16.00
N ARG A 55 -2.78 -6.93 -15.27
CA ARG A 55 -3.19 -6.95 -13.86
C ARG A 55 -4.57 -7.60 -13.88
N ALA A 56 -4.58 -8.93 -13.91
CA ALA A 56 -5.77 -9.77 -13.99
C ALA A 56 -6.83 -9.30 -15.01
N ARG A 57 -6.52 -9.25 -16.32
CA ARG A 57 -7.58 -9.20 -17.34
C ARG A 57 -7.89 -10.57 -17.90
N ALA A 58 -9.20 -10.81 -17.97
CA ALA A 58 -9.93 -11.94 -18.54
C ALA A 58 -9.14 -12.66 -19.65
N GLY A 59 -8.59 -13.83 -19.31
CA GLY A 59 -7.83 -14.66 -20.24
C GLY A 59 -6.74 -15.47 -19.54
N ALA A 60 -6.11 -14.87 -18.51
CA ALA A 60 -5.39 -15.66 -17.53
C ALA A 60 -6.41 -16.45 -16.69
N LYS A 61 -6.13 -17.72 -16.37
CA LYS A 61 -6.94 -18.58 -15.47
C LYS A 61 -6.99 -18.06 -14.01
N THR A 62 -6.93 -16.75 -13.81
CA THR A 62 -6.76 -16.01 -12.55
C THR A 62 -7.75 -14.85 -12.42
N GLY A 63 -8.69 -14.67 -13.36
CA GLY A 63 -9.62 -13.53 -13.37
C GLY A 63 -10.45 -13.35 -12.09
N ASP A 64 -10.54 -14.39 -11.27
CA ASP A 64 -11.26 -14.39 -10.00
C ASP A 64 -10.36 -14.41 -8.76
N ASN A 65 -9.05 -14.57 -8.90
CA ASN A 65 -8.16 -14.78 -7.76
C ASN A 65 -8.07 -13.54 -6.86
N PHE A 66 -8.06 -12.35 -7.45
CA PHE A 66 -8.08 -11.11 -6.68
C PHE A 66 -9.39 -10.98 -5.89
N ARG A 67 -10.54 -11.20 -6.55
CA ARG A 67 -11.84 -11.17 -5.87
C ARG A 67 -11.92 -12.22 -4.75
N ARG A 68 -11.46 -13.45 -4.99
CA ARG A 68 -11.41 -14.52 -3.98
C ARG A 68 -10.48 -14.19 -2.83
N ALA A 69 -9.30 -13.65 -3.10
CA ALA A 69 -8.34 -13.25 -2.08
C ALA A 69 -8.93 -12.13 -1.20
N THR A 70 -9.49 -11.09 -1.81
CA THR A 70 -10.15 -10.00 -1.08
C THR A 70 -11.36 -10.51 -0.30
N ALA A 71 -12.21 -11.36 -0.89
CA ALA A 71 -13.37 -11.94 -0.19
C ALA A 71 -12.94 -12.81 1.01
N GLY A 72 -11.91 -13.64 0.85
CA GLY A 72 -11.35 -14.46 1.92
C GLY A 72 -10.74 -13.61 3.03
N ALA A 73 -9.97 -12.58 2.68
CA ALA A 73 -9.41 -11.64 3.65
C ALA A 73 -10.51 -10.89 4.42
N THR A 74 -11.54 -10.39 3.73
CA THR A 74 -12.69 -9.74 4.37
C THR A 74 -13.41 -10.70 5.33
N ALA A 75 -13.65 -11.94 4.91
CA ALA A 75 -14.33 -12.93 5.74
C ALA A 75 -13.53 -13.23 7.02
N GLU A 76 -12.21 -13.42 6.88
CA GLU A 76 -11.35 -13.74 8.02
C GLU A 76 -11.18 -12.55 8.99
N ILE A 77 -10.97 -11.33 8.47
CA ILE A 77 -10.89 -10.12 9.30
C ILE A 77 -12.21 -9.91 10.06
N THR A 78 -13.35 -10.15 9.40
CA THR A 78 -14.67 -10.06 10.05
C THR A 78 -14.81 -11.09 11.17
N ARG A 79 -14.38 -12.33 10.94
CA ARG A 79 -14.40 -13.39 11.96
C ARG A 79 -13.54 -13.01 13.17
N GLN A 80 -12.27 -12.63 12.94
CA GLN A 80 -11.35 -12.23 14.00
C GLN A 80 -11.86 -11.01 14.77
N TRP A 81 -12.47 -10.04 14.10
CA TRP A 81 -13.07 -8.89 14.76
C TRP A 81 -14.21 -9.29 15.70
N ASN A 82 -15.08 -10.20 15.27
CA ASN A 82 -16.16 -10.68 16.12
C ASN A 82 -15.63 -11.46 17.34
N ASP A 83 -14.65 -12.34 17.15
CA ASP A 83 -14.01 -13.07 18.24
C ASP A 83 -13.37 -12.10 19.24
N PHE A 84 -12.62 -11.12 18.75
CA PHE A 84 -11.97 -10.11 19.58
C PHE A 84 -12.98 -9.26 20.37
N ARG A 85 -14.11 -8.87 19.77
CA ARG A 85 -15.19 -8.19 20.49
C ARG A 85 -15.74 -9.05 21.63
N VAL A 86 -15.98 -10.33 21.39
CA VAL A 86 -16.45 -11.26 22.42
C VAL A 86 -15.44 -11.37 23.56
N GLU A 87 -14.16 -11.49 23.23
CA GLU A 87 -13.09 -11.54 24.24
C GLU A 87 -12.98 -10.25 25.05
N LEU A 88 -13.09 -9.07 24.42
CA LEU A 88 -13.09 -7.79 25.13
C LEU A 88 -14.27 -7.68 26.11
N LEU A 89 -15.46 -8.10 25.71
CA LEU A 89 -16.64 -8.10 26.56
C LEU A 89 -16.48 -9.07 27.75
N ALA A 90 -15.89 -10.24 27.51
CA ALA A 90 -15.64 -11.23 28.54
C ALA A 90 -14.53 -10.81 29.51
N ALA A 91 -13.46 -10.20 29.01
CA ALA A 91 -12.34 -9.74 29.81
C ALA A 91 -12.67 -8.48 30.64
N TYR A 92 -13.56 -7.62 30.15
CA TYR A 92 -13.93 -6.36 30.79
C TYR A 92 -15.45 -6.23 31.01
N PRO A 93 -16.06 -7.08 31.85
CA PRO A 93 -17.52 -7.12 32.04
C PRO A 93 -18.07 -5.95 32.87
N GLY A 94 -17.21 -5.27 33.62
CA GLY A 94 -17.61 -4.21 34.54
C GLY A 94 -18.00 -2.92 33.83
N HIS A 95 -19.12 -2.34 34.26
CA HIS A 95 -19.57 -0.97 33.92
C HIS A 95 -19.60 -0.67 32.40
N GLY A 96 -19.81 -1.68 31.55
CA GLY A 96 -19.83 -1.48 30.10
C GLY A 96 -18.46 -1.18 29.47
N ARG A 97 -17.36 -1.34 30.22
CA ARG A 97 -16.00 -1.00 29.75
C ARG A 97 -15.61 -1.74 28.47
N GLY A 98 -15.89 -3.04 28.38
CA GLY A 98 -15.65 -3.80 27.15
C GLY A 98 -16.42 -3.25 25.95
N ALA A 99 -17.67 -2.80 26.15
CA ALA A 99 -18.48 -2.21 25.09
C ALA A 99 -17.95 -0.83 24.65
N GLN A 100 -17.49 0.00 25.59
CA GLN A 100 -16.82 1.27 25.29
C GLN A 100 -15.54 1.06 24.48
N MET A 101 -14.73 0.06 24.83
CA MET A 101 -13.51 -0.28 24.08
C MET A 101 -13.85 -0.71 22.64
N VAL A 102 -14.88 -1.54 22.45
CA VAL A 102 -15.35 -1.92 21.10
C VAL A 102 -15.83 -0.71 20.30
N CYS A 103 -16.59 0.19 20.93
CA CYS A 103 -17.06 1.42 20.28
C CYS A 103 -15.89 2.31 19.86
N ALA A 104 -14.88 2.46 20.73
CA ALA A 104 -13.76 3.36 20.47
C ALA A 104 -12.88 2.91 19.30
N LEU A 105 -12.78 1.60 19.06
CA LEU A 105 -11.99 1.03 17.97
C LEU A 105 -12.60 1.26 16.57
N VAL A 106 -13.87 1.70 16.49
CA VAL A 106 -14.58 1.90 15.21
C VAL A 106 -15.02 3.35 14.98
N HIS A 107 -14.63 4.29 15.84
CA HIS A 107 -14.93 5.72 15.70
C HIS A 107 -13.65 6.56 15.72
N ASP A 108 -13.59 7.58 14.87
CA ASP A 108 -12.45 8.48 14.79
C ASP A 108 -12.34 9.42 16.02
N ASP A 109 -13.47 9.81 16.61
CA ASP A 109 -13.54 10.57 17.87
C ASP A 109 -14.34 9.79 18.94
N PRO A 110 -13.68 8.83 19.61
CA PRO A 110 -14.35 7.98 20.59
C PRO A 110 -14.75 8.71 21.86
N ALA A 111 -14.11 9.83 22.21
CA ALA A 111 -14.46 10.61 23.40
C ALA A 111 -15.84 11.28 23.28
N ALA A 112 -16.22 11.65 22.05
CA ALA A 112 -17.56 12.17 21.76
C ALA A 112 -18.58 11.06 21.45
N ALA A 113 -18.16 9.98 20.76
CA ALA A 113 -19.08 8.98 20.21
C ALA A 113 -19.41 7.80 21.13
N CYS A 114 -18.60 7.54 22.17
CA CYS A 114 -18.68 6.31 22.96
C CYS A 114 -18.83 6.63 24.47
N PRO A 115 -20.06 6.90 24.96
CA PRO A 115 -20.33 7.26 26.35
C PRO A 115 -20.16 6.11 27.35
#